data_AF-A0A0R3RJ27-F1
#
_entry.id   AF-A0A0R3RJ27-F1
#
_cell.length_a   1.000
_cell.length_b   1.000
_cell.length_c   1.000
_cell.angle_alpha   90.00
_cell.angle_beta   90.00
_cell.angle_gamma   90.00
#
_symmetry.space_group_name_H-M   'P 1'
#
loop_
_entity.id
_entity.type
_entity.pdbx_description
1 polymer ?
#
loop_
_entity_poly.entity_id
_entity_poly.type
_entity_poly.pdbx_seq_one_letter_code
_entity_poly.pdbx_strand_id
1 'polypeptide(L)'
;MNNPCKHISKNQRTLSKTLNSVVYAVIFPNNAKAREVHARYIRCIQCKTRLNALMCACCQCSTFACLTHIHDHLAAKEHLFAVSVETGFIYCYQCGDFVYSREMEDARRDAENGCRRSLNLSTRSIWYPGAAVVDVCHDDPTRMVRFSRSSIRGLRGLVNLGNTCFMNCIIQAIVHTPHLKDYFLTDQHHCALSSSHSKAQCLMCELANTFQEFYKGDVTPYKPNRFLNLVWTHARHLAGYEQQDAHEFFIAALDVLHRHSGSSSLPSMPNECNCIIDWIFTGKLQSDLTCSICGCVSTTVDPFWDISLDVAQEVLLSPSSSSGSPHQITLEDCLHRYIMPEHLGSNAKTKCARCETYEESTKQLTLKTLPMVACFHLKRFEHSHKDRKKMDTKIKYPQFIDMTPFTASFRERSAGASESQNSIVTDLLTKNRNKYELFAVVNHLGTMESGHYTCYIRHQRNQWFQCDDQKVTKVPTERVLSSQGYLLFYHKCHADYY
;
A
#
# COMPACT_ATOMS: atom_id res chain seq x y z
N MET A 1 17.36 26.04 4.18
CA MET A 1 18.78 26.45 4.25
C MET A 1 19.32 25.96 5.58
N ASN A 2 20.01 24.82 5.59
CA ASN A 2 20.78 24.34 6.75
C ASN A 2 22.26 24.49 6.39
N ASN A 3 23.06 25.09 7.28
CA ASN A 3 24.50 25.17 7.09
C ASN A 3 25.09 23.76 7.00
N PRO A 4 25.95 23.45 6.01
CA PRO A 4 26.58 22.15 5.91
C PRO A 4 27.45 21.88 7.15
N CYS A 5 27.42 20.64 7.65
CA CYS A 5 28.18 20.24 8.83
C CYS A 5 29.69 20.43 8.59
N LYS A 6 30.32 21.38 9.29
CA LYS A 6 31.75 21.66 9.17
C LYS A 6 32.64 20.50 9.66
N HIS A 7 32.09 19.59 10.46
CA HIS A 7 32.81 18.41 10.97
C HIS A 7 32.95 17.33 9.90
N ILE A 8 31.98 17.25 8.98
CA ILE A 8 32.01 16.24 7.90
C ILE A 8 33.05 16.61 6.84
N SER A 9 33.14 17.90 6.48
CA SER A 9 34.13 18.37 5.50
C SER A 9 35.57 18.19 5.99
N LYS A 10 35.80 18.32 7.31
CA LYS A 10 37.13 18.07 7.92
C LYS A 10 37.53 16.59 7.94
N ASN A 11 36.58 15.67 8.10
CA ASN A 11 36.84 14.23 8.27
C ASN A 11 36.40 13.36 7.09
N GLN A 12 36.11 13.99 5.95
CA GLN A 12 35.39 13.38 4.82
C GLN A 12 36.04 12.09 4.31
N ARG A 13 37.36 12.10 4.07
CA ARG A 13 38.07 10.92 3.51
C ARG A 13 38.03 9.69 4.41
N THR A 14 38.23 9.87 5.71
CA THR A 14 38.22 8.78 6.68
C THR A 14 36.80 8.27 6.90
N LEU A 15 35.84 9.20 7.03
CA LEU A 15 34.44 8.87 7.23
C LEU A 15 33.85 8.14 6.01
N SER A 16 34.14 8.55 4.77
CA SER A 16 33.63 7.89 3.57
C SER A 16 34.09 6.43 3.44
N LYS A 17 35.34 6.12 3.81
CA LYS A 17 35.83 4.73 3.80
C LYS A 17 35.09 3.86 4.82
N THR A 18 35.01 4.31 6.06
CA THR A 18 34.33 3.55 7.12
C THR A 18 32.83 3.46 6.88
N LEU A 19 32.22 4.55 6.38
CA LEU A 19 30.82 4.59 5.99
C LEU A 19 30.54 3.56 4.90
N ASN A 20 31.35 3.49 3.84
CA ASN A 20 31.16 2.48 2.80
C ASN A 20 31.22 1.07 3.39
N SER A 21 32.21 0.78 4.25
CA SER A 21 32.28 -0.54 4.90
C SER A 21 31.06 -0.84 5.76
N VAL A 22 30.61 0.12 6.59
CA VAL A 22 29.44 -0.07 7.47
C VAL A 22 28.15 -0.18 6.65
N VAL A 23 27.96 0.67 5.65
CA VAL A 23 26.76 0.70 4.81
C VAL A 23 26.64 -0.59 3.99
N TYR A 24 27.71 -1.04 3.30
CA TYR A 24 27.64 -2.23 2.45
C TYR A 24 27.69 -3.55 3.23
N ALA A 25 28.42 -3.62 4.36
CA ALA A 25 28.60 -4.86 5.10
C ALA A 25 27.58 -5.05 6.22
N VAL A 26 27.14 -3.95 6.85
CA VAL A 26 26.26 -3.99 8.01
C VAL A 26 24.85 -3.56 7.61
N ILE A 27 24.66 -2.36 7.08
CA ILE A 27 23.31 -1.77 6.92
C ILE A 27 22.54 -2.40 5.73
N PHE A 28 23.19 -2.50 4.57
CA PHE A 28 22.62 -3.05 3.34
C PHE A 28 23.44 -4.24 2.81
N PRO A 29 23.46 -5.37 3.54
CA PRO A 29 24.26 -6.54 3.17
C PRO A 29 23.73 -7.23 1.92
N ASN A 30 24.58 -7.34 0.90
CA ASN A 30 24.26 -7.97 -0.38
C ASN A 30 24.27 -9.51 -0.36
N ASN A 31 24.76 -10.15 0.72
CA ASN A 31 24.83 -11.60 0.82
C ASN A 31 23.97 -12.17 1.97
N ALA A 32 23.52 -13.41 1.82
CA ALA A 32 22.62 -14.06 2.78
C ALA A 32 23.25 -14.27 4.17
N LYS A 33 24.53 -14.64 4.23
CA LYS A 33 25.28 -14.86 5.47
C LYS A 33 25.46 -13.56 6.28
N ALA A 34 25.69 -12.44 5.60
CA ALA A 34 25.82 -11.12 6.20
C ALA A 34 24.46 -10.63 6.73
N ARG A 35 23.36 -10.92 6.03
CA ARG A 35 21.99 -10.69 6.54
C ARG A 35 21.70 -11.47 7.81
N GLU A 36 22.11 -12.74 7.85
CA GLU A 36 21.96 -13.58 9.03
C GLU A 36 22.77 -13.05 10.22
N VAL A 37 24.02 -12.64 9.98
CA VAL A 37 24.88 -12.00 11.00
C VAL A 37 24.26 -10.68 11.48
N HIS A 38 23.75 -9.85 10.58
CA HIS A 38 23.05 -8.62 10.90
C HIS A 38 21.86 -8.88 11.85
N ALA A 39 21.01 -9.85 11.51
CA ALA A 39 19.84 -10.21 12.32
C ALA A 39 20.20 -10.82 13.69
N ARG A 40 21.33 -11.56 13.79
CA ARG A 40 21.73 -12.26 15.02
C ARG A 40 22.52 -11.38 16.00
N TYR A 41 23.41 -10.52 15.49
CA TYR A 41 24.44 -9.88 16.31
C TYR A 41 24.22 -8.39 16.58
N ILE A 42 23.31 -7.72 15.87
CA ILE A 42 23.01 -6.31 16.16
C ILE A 42 22.08 -6.20 17.36
N ARG A 43 22.65 -5.70 18.44
CA ARG A 43 21.97 -5.40 19.71
C ARG A 43 22.67 -4.23 20.37
N CYS A 44 21.94 -3.43 21.13
CA CYS A 44 22.59 -2.42 21.95
C CYS A 44 23.55 -3.09 22.94
N ILE A 45 24.79 -2.60 23.00
CA ILE A 45 25.81 -3.15 23.90
C ILE A 45 25.39 -3.02 25.37
N GLN A 46 24.68 -1.95 25.73
CA GLN A 46 24.25 -1.66 27.09
C GLN A 46 22.92 -2.36 27.45
N CYS A 47 21.80 -1.98 26.83
CA CYS A 47 20.48 -2.53 27.20
C CYS A 47 20.10 -3.84 26.51
N LYS A 48 20.93 -4.37 25.60
CA LYS A 48 20.70 -5.60 24.83
C LYS A 48 19.41 -5.62 23.98
N THR A 49 18.70 -4.50 23.86
CA THR A 49 17.51 -4.38 23.01
C THR A 49 17.89 -4.50 21.54
N ARG A 50 17.00 -5.13 20.76
CA ARG A 50 17.22 -5.41 19.34
C ARG A 50 16.38 -4.57 18.36
N LEU A 51 15.13 -4.24 18.72
CA LEU A 51 14.09 -3.95 17.70
C LEU A 51 13.20 -2.72 17.95
N ASN A 52 13.29 -2.04 19.10
CA ASN A 52 12.35 -0.98 19.47
C ASN A 52 12.96 0.41 19.69
N ALA A 53 14.24 0.59 19.37
CA ALA A 53 14.90 1.90 19.48
C ALA A 53 15.83 2.07 18.29
N LEU A 54 15.76 3.22 17.61
CA LEU A 54 16.67 3.65 16.54
C LEU A 54 18.09 3.16 16.83
N MET A 55 18.49 2.08 16.18
CA MET A 55 19.80 1.46 16.38
C MET A 55 20.84 2.24 15.59
N CYS A 56 21.97 2.52 16.22
CA CYS A 56 23.07 3.27 15.64
C CYS A 56 24.37 2.48 15.73
N ALA A 57 25.16 2.56 14.66
CA ALA A 57 26.53 2.05 14.58
C ALA A 57 27.50 3.24 14.66
N CYS A 58 28.51 3.16 15.51
CA CYS A 58 29.56 4.18 15.54
C CYS A 58 30.43 4.10 14.27
N CYS A 59 30.78 5.23 13.67
CA CYS A 59 31.65 5.25 12.49
C CYS A 59 33.14 5.13 12.83
N GLN A 60 33.50 5.09 14.11
CA GLN A 60 34.90 5.10 14.57
C GLN A 60 35.26 3.84 15.37
N CYS A 61 34.29 3.01 15.72
CA CYS A 61 34.53 1.73 16.41
C CYS A 61 33.41 0.72 16.13
N SER A 62 33.56 -0.51 16.62
CA SER A 62 32.60 -1.62 16.43
C SER A 62 31.37 -1.58 17.36
N THR A 63 31.03 -0.42 17.93
CA THR A 63 29.94 -0.27 18.90
C THR A 63 28.60 -0.10 18.21
N PHE A 64 27.62 -0.93 18.62
CA PHE A 64 26.21 -0.79 18.30
C PHE A 64 25.42 -0.40 19.55
N ALA A 65 24.63 0.66 19.46
CA ALA A 65 23.84 1.17 20.58
C ALA A 65 22.52 1.77 20.10
N CYS A 66 21.50 1.80 20.96
CA CYS A 66 20.29 2.57 20.68
C CYS A 66 20.59 4.07 20.78
N LEU A 67 19.68 4.91 20.28
CA LEU A 67 19.87 6.36 20.21
C LEU A 67 20.34 6.99 21.55
N THR A 68 19.79 6.60 22.69
CA THR A 68 20.24 7.13 24.00
C THR A 68 21.69 6.72 24.30
N HIS A 69 21.99 5.43 24.21
CA HIS A 69 23.31 4.89 24.57
C HIS A 69 24.40 5.22 23.55
N ILE A 70 24.06 5.49 22.29
CA ILE A 70 25.06 5.96 21.31
C ILE A 70 25.48 7.38 21.65
N HIS A 71 24.58 8.24 22.13
CA HIS A 71 24.95 9.59 22.60
C HIS A 71 25.95 9.51 23.76
N ASP A 72 25.68 8.67 24.76
CA ASP A 72 26.59 8.46 25.89
C ASP A 72 27.95 7.92 25.44
N HIS A 73 27.95 6.99 24.46
CA HIS A 73 29.17 6.45 23.89
C HIS A 73 29.98 7.50 23.12
N LEU A 74 29.32 8.31 22.28
CA LEU A 74 29.97 9.36 21.50
C LEU A 74 30.60 10.42 22.43
N ALA A 75 29.91 10.76 23.52
CA ALA A 75 30.44 11.62 24.57
C ALA A 75 31.65 11.00 25.29
N ALA A 76 31.54 9.75 25.75
CA ALA A 76 32.57 9.09 26.56
C ALA A 76 33.86 8.73 25.80
N LYS A 77 33.76 8.49 24.49
CA LYS A 77 34.89 8.11 23.62
C LYS A 77 35.37 9.24 22.71
N GLU A 78 34.78 10.43 22.82
CA GLU A 78 35.03 11.57 21.92
C GLU A 78 34.84 11.21 20.44
N HIS A 79 33.89 10.32 20.16
CA HIS A 79 33.50 9.97 18.80
C HIS A 79 32.47 10.97 18.28
N LEU A 80 32.54 11.30 16.99
CA LEU A 80 31.79 12.38 16.37
C LEU A 80 30.60 11.92 15.55
N PHE A 81 30.67 10.70 15.00
CA PHE A 81 29.71 10.22 14.01
C PHE A 81 29.14 8.85 14.36
N ALA A 82 27.84 8.72 14.15
CA ALA A 82 27.14 7.46 14.16
C ALA A 82 26.24 7.36 12.92
N VAL A 83 25.89 6.15 12.52
CA VAL A 83 24.98 5.89 11.40
C VAL A 83 23.80 5.09 11.92
N SER A 84 22.59 5.49 11.54
CA SER A 84 21.38 4.70 11.80
C SER A 84 21.44 3.39 11.02
N VAL A 85 21.30 2.26 11.71
CA VAL A 85 21.31 0.91 11.11
C VAL A 85 20.06 0.67 10.26
N GLU A 86 18.96 1.36 10.53
CA GLU A 86 17.70 1.21 9.78
C GLU A 86 17.69 2.01 8.48
N THR A 87 18.21 3.24 8.53
CA THR A 87 18.08 4.21 7.42
C THR A 87 19.38 4.45 6.67
N GLY A 88 20.52 4.20 7.32
CA GLY A 88 21.83 4.59 6.81
C GLY A 88 22.14 6.09 6.96
N PHE A 89 21.28 6.87 7.62
CA PHE A 89 21.53 8.29 7.84
C PHE A 89 22.63 8.53 8.88
N ILE A 90 23.51 9.48 8.59
CA ILE A 90 24.64 9.85 9.44
C ILE A 90 24.19 10.89 10.44
N TYR A 91 24.42 10.60 11.71
CA TYR A 91 24.21 11.51 12.82
C TYR A 91 25.54 12.11 13.27
N CYS A 92 25.59 13.44 13.43
CA CYS A 92 26.75 14.13 13.96
C CYS A 92 26.48 14.60 15.39
N TYR A 93 27.25 14.08 16.34
CA TYR A 93 27.10 14.39 17.76
C TYR A 93 27.25 15.89 18.05
N GLN A 94 28.26 16.54 17.48
CA GLN A 94 28.54 17.97 17.70
C GLN A 94 27.48 18.88 17.08
N CYS A 95 26.83 18.47 15.99
CA CYS A 95 25.74 19.24 15.39
C CYS A 95 24.39 18.97 16.04
N GLY A 96 24.24 17.84 16.74
CA GLY A 96 22.95 17.41 17.26
C GLY A 96 21.93 17.04 16.17
N ASP A 97 22.39 16.77 14.95
CA ASP A 97 21.51 16.62 13.77
C ASP A 97 22.08 15.60 12.77
N PHE A 98 21.18 15.11 11.90
CA PHE A 98 21.55 14.29 10.77
C PHE A 98 22.24 15.12 9.69
N VAL A 99 23.31 14.56 9.13
CA VAL A 99 24.11 15.23 8.10
C VAL A 99 23.75 14.68 6.73
N TYR A 100 23.35 15.57 5.84
CA TYR A 100 23.01 15.26 4.45
C TYR A 100 24.16 15.69 3.54
N SER A 101 25.08 14.76 3.23
CA SER A 101 26.14 14.95 2.24
C SER A 101 25.79 14.17 0.97
N ARG A 102 25.94 14.80 -0.20
CA ARG A 102 25.59 14.20 -1.50
C ARG A 102 26.36 12.91 -1.76
N GLU A 103 27.67 12.92 -1.58
CA GLU A 103 28.54 11.75 -1.81
C GLU A 103 28.18 10.56 -0.90
N MET A 104 27.83 10.85 0.35
CA MET A 104 27.48 9.82 1.34
C MET A 104 26.09 9.27 1.09
N GLU A 105 25.17 10.12 0.64
CA GLU A 105 23.84 9.72 0.20
C GLU A 105 23.90 8.86 -1.08
N ASP A 106 24.78 9.20 -2.02
CA ASP A 106 25.03 8.40 -3.22
C ASP A 106 25.56 7.00 -2.85
N ALA A 107 26.57 6.92 -1.97
CA ALA A 107 27.10 5.64 -1.50
C ALA A 107 26.06 4.81 -0.73
N ARG A 108 25.26 5.45 0.13
CA ARG A 108 24.14 4.84 0.85
C ARG A 108 23.12 4.25 -0.11
N ARG A 109 22.72 5.02 -1.13
CA ARG A 109 21.78 4.59 -2.18
C ARG A 109 22.32 3.43 -2.99
N ASP A 110 23.58 3.49 -3.41
CA ASP A 110 24.17 2.45 -4.26
C ASP A 110 24.29 1.12 -3.50
N ALA A 111 24.60 1.17 -2.20
CA ALA A 111 24.56 0.01 -1.33
C ALA A 111 23.14 -0.54 -1.12
N GLU A 112 22.17 0.34 -0.85
CA GLU A 112 20.76 -0.02 -0.72
C GLU A 112 20.27 -0.71 -2.01
N ASN A 113 20.54 -0.13 -3.18
CA ASN A 113 20.20 -0.70 -4.47
C ASN A 113 20.97 -1.99 -4.80
N GLY A 114 22.20 -2.14 -4.32
CA GLY A 114 22.94 -3.41 -4.39
C GLY A 114 22.26 -4.52 -3.57
N CYS A 115 21.88 -4.21 -2.33
CA CYS A 115 21.13 -5.13 -1.47
C CYS A 115 19.77 -5.50 -2.07
N ARG A 116 19.02 -4.51 -2.58
CA ARG A 116 17.73 -4.72 -3.24
C ARG A 116 17.84 -5.63 -4.46
N ARG A 117 18.83 -5.42 -5.33
CA ARG A 117 19.13 -6.33 -6.45
C ARG A 117 19.41 -7.76 -5.99
N SER A 118 20.15 -7.95 -4.89
CA SER A 118 20.40 -9.28 -4.32
C SER A 118 19.15 -10.00 -3.79
N LEU A 119 18.06 -9.25 -3.58
CA LEU A 119 16.76 -9.75 -3.12
C LEU A 119 15.71 -9.81 -4.24
N ASN A 120 16.12 -9.60 -5.49
CA ASN A 120 15.23 -9.45 -6.65
C ASN A 120 14.16 -8.36 -6.44
N LEU A 121 14.55 -7.25 -5.80
CA LEU A 121 13.75 -6.05 -5.66
C LEU A 121 14.33 -4.98 -6.60
N SER A 122 13.50 -4.20 -7.30
CA SER A 122 13.95 -3.07 -8.09
C SER A 122 14.49 -1.95 -7.24
N THR A 123 15.28 -1.11 -7.89
CA THR A 123 16.10 -0.09 -7.28
C THR A 123 15.25 1.13 -6.89
N ARG A 124 15.60 1.76 -5.77
CA ARG A 124 15.11 3.09 -5.45
C ARG A 124 15.88 4.10 -6.30
N SER A 125 15.16 4.81 -7.16
CA SER A 125 15.65 5.99 -7.85
C SER A 125 15.13 7.22 -7.13
N ILE A 126 16.03 8.05 -6.63
CA ILE A 126 15.69 9.40 -6.16
C ILE A 126 15.96 10.33 -7.33
N TRP A 127 14.94 11.05 -7.77
CA TRP A 127 15.11 12.07 -8.79
C TRP A 127 15.92 13.23 -8.22
N TYR A 128 17.01 13.59 -8.91
CA TYR A 128 17.75 14.83 -8.65
C TYR A 128 17.51 15.78 -9.82
N PRO A 129 17.22 17.07 -9.56
CA PRO A 129 17.10 18.04 -10.62
C PRO A 129 18.43 18.14 -11.38
N GLY A 130 18.39 17.95 -12.70
CA GLY A 130 19.53 18.23 -13.57
C GLY A 130 19.83 19.73 -13.61
N ALA A 131 21.01 20.11 -14.14
CA ALA A 131 21.45 21.50 -14.20
C ALA A 131 20.39 22.42 -14.84
N ALA A 132 19.81 22.01 -15.98
CA ALA A 132 18.75 22.77 -16.65
C ALA A 132 17.49 23.00 -15.79
N VAL A 133 17.13 22.04 -14.94
CA VAL A 133 15.98 22.20 -14.02
C VAL A 133 16.32 23.16 -12.89
N VAL A 134 17.56 23.08 -12.38
CA VAL A 134 18.08 24.00 -11.37
C VAL A 134 18.11 25.44 -11.92
N ASP A 135 18.54 25.62 -13.17
CA ASP A 135 18.58 26.91 -13.84
C ASP A 135 17.18 27.51 -14.00
N VAL A 136 16.20 26.73 -14.48
CA VAL A 136 14.79 27.16 -14.56
C VAL A 136 14.22 27.53 -13.18
N CYS A 137 14.62 26.80 -12.14
CA CYS A 137 14.21 27.09 -10.77
C CYS A 137 14.83 28.38 -10.21
N HIS A 138 16.03 28.76 -10.67
CA HIS A 138 16.66 30.03 -10.34
C HIS A 138 16.05 31.20 -11.10
N ASP A 139 15.74 31.01 -12.37
CA ASP A 139 15.16 32.04 -13.24
C ASP A 139 13.71 32.39 -12.87
N ASP A 140 12.91 31.38 -12.50
CA ASP A 140 11.52 31.58 -12.07
C ASP A 140 11.19 30.79 -10.80
N PRO A 141 11.41 31.39 -9.61
CA PRO A 141 11.12 30.76 -8.33
C PRO A 141 9.64 30.42 -8.13
N THR A 142 8.72 30.99 -8.93
CA THR A 142 7.28 30.72 -8.83
C THR A 142 6.89 29.38 -9.44
N ARG A 143 7.73 28.82 -10.33
CA ARG A 143 7.60 27.45 -10.85
C ARG A 143 7.95 26.39 -9.82
N MET A 144 8.70 26.76 -8.77
CA MET A 144 9.01 25.87 -7.67
C MET A 144 7.88 25.84 -6.65
N VAL A 145 7.17 24.73 -6.60
CA VAL A 145 6.25 24.45 -5.50
C VAL A 145 7.05 24.17 -4.22
N ARG A 146 7.10 25.15 -3.31
CA ARG A 146 7.68 24.95 -1.98
C ARG A 146 6.68 24.20 -1.09
N PHE A 147 7.05 22.98 -0.70
CA PHE A 147 6.31 22.24 0.31
C PHE A 147 6.60 22.82 1.70
N SER A 148 5.65 23.57 2.25
CA SER A 148 5.68 23.95 3.66
C SER A 148 5.44 22.71 4.53
N ARG A 149 6.00 22.72 5.74
CA ARG A 149 5.68 21.78 6.82
C ARG A 149 4.19 21.78 7.21
N SER A 150 3.42 22.78 6.80
CA SER A 150 1.97 22.90 6.97
C SER A 150 1.18 22.76 5.65
N SER A 151 1.82 22.26 4.59
CA SER A 151 1.23 22.21 3.26
C SER A 151 0.02 21.27 3.22
N ILE A 152 -1.15 21.85 2.96
CA ILE A 152 -2.41 21.14 2.68
C ILE A 152 -2.55 20.73 1.20
N ARG A 153 -1.46 20.78 0.41
CA ARG A 153 -1.46 20.34 -0.99
C ARG A 153 -1.88 18.87 -1.09
N GLY A 154 -2.73 18.56 -2.07
CA GLY A 154 -3.41 17.27 -2.19
C GLY A 154 -4.73 17.20 -1.41
N LEU A 155 -4.98 18.07 -0.43
CA LEU A 155 -6.27 18.15 0.27
C LEU A 155 -7.16 19.18 -0.40
N ARG A 156 -8.13 18.72 -1.19
CA ARG A 156 -9.06 19.57 -1.93
C ARG A 156 -10.45 18.95 -1.92
N GLY A 157 -11.48 19.75 -1.63
CA GLY A 157 -12.86 19.28 -1.70
C GLY A 157 -13.31 19.09 -3.15
N LEU A 158 -14.30 18.23 -3.37
CA LEU A 158 -14.92 17.99 -4.68
C LEU A 158 -16.37 18.48 -4.66
N VAL A 159 -16.73 19.35 -5.61
CA VAL A 159 -18.10 19.85 -5.71
C VAL A 159 -19.03 18.70 -6.05
N ASN A 160 -20.12 18.56 -5.32
CA ASN A 160 -21.19 17.65 -5.68
C ASN A 160 -21.97 18.21 -6.88
N LEU A 161 -22.00 17.46 -7.98
CA LEU A 161 -22.68 17.86 -9.22
C LEU A 161 -24.12 17.31 -9.29
N GLY A 162 -24.69 16.94 -8.15
CA GLY A 162 -26.03 16.38 -8.00
C GLY A 162 -25.99 15.17 -7.07
N ASN A 163 -25.75 13.99 -7.64
CA ASN A 163 -25.64 12.72 -6.92
C ASN A 163 -24.22 12.13 -7.02
N THR A 164 -23.18 12.95 -7.06
CA THR A 164 -21.82 12.49 -7.37
C THR A 164 -20.97 12.16 -6.14
N CYS A 165 -21.56 12.01 -4.96
CA CYS A 165 -20.81 11.73 -3.72
C CYS A 165 -20.07 10.37 -3.78
N PHE A 166 -20.65 9.35 -4.44
CA PHE A 166 -20.01 8.06 -4.68
C PHE A 166 -18.70 8.24 -5.47
N MET A 167 -18.74 8.99 -6.58
CA MET A 167 -17.58 9.31 -7.40
C MET A 167 -16.56 10.14 -6.62
N ASN A 168 -17.02 11.18 -5.91
CA ASN A 168 -16.13 12.07 -5.17
C ASN A 168 -15.27 11.29 -4.17
N CYS A 169 -15.86 10.34 -3.43
CA CYS A 169 -15.13 9.48 -2.50
C CYS A 169 -14.07 8.62 -3.18
N ILE A 170 -14.38 8.06 -4.35
CA ILE A 170 -13.44 7.25 -5.13
C ILE A 170 -12.30 8.08 -5.71
N ILE A 171 -12.59 9.27 -6.26
CA ILE A 171 -11.56 10.20 -6.74
C ILE A 171 -10.61 10.58 -5.59
N GLN A 172 -11.15 10.86 -4.39
CA GLN A 172 -10.32 11.13 -3.21
C GLN A 172 -9.38 9.96 -2.87
N ALA A 173 -9.87 8.71 -2.90
CA ALA A 173 -9.05 7.54 -2.64
C ALA A 173 -7.96 7.32 -3.72
N ILE A 174 -8.30 7.50 -5.00
CA ILE A 174 -7.35 7.36 -6.12
C ILE A 174 -6.26 8.44 -6.07
N VAL A 175 -6.61 9.71 -5.88
CA VAL A 175 -5.65 10.84 -5.85
C VAL A 175 -4.72 10.77 -4.64
N HIS A 176 -5.13 10.10 -3.58
CA HIS A 176 -4.31 9.87 -2.38
C HIS A 176 -3.57 8.53 -2.40
N THR A 177 -3.65 7.76 -3.49
CA THR A 177 -2.81 6.57 -3.67
C THR A 177 -1.36 6.99 -3.99
N PRO A 178 -0.38 6.70 -3.11
CA PRO A 178 0.99 7.22 -3.26
C PRO A 178 1.65 6.85 -4.60
N HIS A 179 1.46 5.60 -5.06
CA HIS A 179 2.05 5.09 -6.28
C HIS A 179 1.51 5.78 -7.55
N LEU A 180 0.20 6.07 -7.60
CA LEU A 180 -0.39 6.83 -8.70
C LEU A 180 0.09 8.28 -8.69
N LYS A 181 0.14 8.89 -7.49
CA LYS A 181 0.66 10.25 -7.33
C LYS A 181 2.08 10.36 -7.89
N ASP A 182 2.97 9.43 -7.53
CA ASP A 182 4.35 9.46 -8.02
C ASP A 182 4.42 9.22 -9.54
N TYR A 183 3.61 8.30 -10.09
CA TYR A 183 3.52 8.04 -11.52
C TYR A 183 3.07 9.27 -12.33
N PHE A 184 1.99 9.93 -11.92
CA PHE A 184 1.44 11.07 -12.66
C PHE A 184 2.23 12.37 -12.44
N LEU A 185 2.76 12.63 -11.24
CA LEU A 185 3.57 13.83 -10.99
C LEU A 185 4.99 13.75 -11.56
N THR A 186 5.42 12.58 -12.03
CA THR A 186 6.68 12.39 -12.77
C THR A 186 6.47 12.24 -14.28
N ASP A 187 5.27 12.60 -14.77
CA ASP A 187 4.90 12.58 -16.19
C ASP A 187 5.17 11.22 -16.90
N GLN A 188 5.03 10.11 -16.19
CA GLN A 188 5.27 8.76 -16.77
C GLN A 188 4.16 8.29 -17.72
N HIS A 189 3.01 8.97 -17.76
CA HIS A 189 1.93 8.62 -18.66
C HIS A 189 2.19 9.17 -20.08
N HIS A 190 2.52 8.27 -21.01
CA HIS A 190 2.60 8.60 -22.42
C HIS A 190 1.32 8.16 -23.13
N CYS A 191 0.43 9.11 -23.42
CA CYS A 191 -0.82 8.79 -24.10
C CYS A 191 -0.58 8.33 -25.53
N ALA A 192 -0.91 7.08 -25.83
CA ALA A 192 -0.79 6.46 -27.15
C ALA A 192 -1.83 6.96 -28.16
N LEU A 193 -2.81 7.77 -27.74
CA LEU A 193 -3.85 8.31 -28.62
C LEU A 193 -3.28 9.47 -29.44
N SER A 194 -3.27 9.31 -30.77
CA SER A 194 -2.52 10.15 -31.70
C SER A 194 -3.09 11.54 -31.97
N SER A 195 -4.37 11.82 -31.66
CA SER A 195 -5.01 13.11 -31.96
C SER A 195 -5.38 13.89 -30.69
N SER A 196 -5.37 15.22 -30.77
CA SER A 196 -5.76 16.10 -29.64
C SER A 196 -7.18 15.78 -29.14
N HIS A 197 -8.11 15.46 -30.05
CA HIS A 197 -9.47 15.05 -29.72
C HIS A 197 -9.55 13.69 -29.02
N SER A 198 -8.71 12.71 -29.39
CA SER A 198 -8.70 11.41 -28.72
C SER A 198 -7.98 11.44 -27.36
N LYS A 199 -6.94 12.27 -27.21
CA LYS A 199 -6.36 12.57 -25.89
C LYS A 199 -7.40 13.16 -24.94
N ALA A 200 -8.35 13.92 -25.47
CA ALA A 200 -9.40 14.48 -24.65
C ALA A 200 -10.37 13.43 -24.05
N GLN A 201 -10.42 12.25 -24.66
CA GLN A 201 -11.22 11.08 -24.23
C GLN A 201 -10.44 10.09 -23.34
N CYS A 202 -9.17 10.37 -23.07
CA CYS A 202 -8.31 9.52 -22.26
C CYS A 202 -8.52 9.80 -20.77
N LEU A 203 -9.00 8.79 -20.03
CA LEU A 203 -9.18 8.90 -18.58
C LEU A 203 -7.85 9.04 -17.83
N MET A 204 -6.76 8.44 -18.34
CA MET A 204 -5.42 8.60 -17.74
C MET A 204 -4.90 10.03 -17.85
N CYS A 205 -5.16 10.73 -18.97
CA CYS A 205 -4.83 12.15 -19.13
C CYS A 205 -5.66 13.03 -18.18
N GLU A 206 -6.95 12.72 -18.03
CA GLU A 206 -7.81 13.47 -17.10
C GLU A 206 -7.42 13.22 -15.64
N LEU A 207 -7.01 12.00 -15.31
CA LEU A 207 -6.49 11.69 -13.99
C LEU A 207 -5.19 12.47 -13.73
N ALA A 208 -4.28 12.55 -14.71
CA ALA A 208 -3.08 13.39 -14.61
C ALA A 208 -3.42 14.88 -14.35
N ASN A 209 -4.40 15.44 -15.08
CA ASN A 209 -4.90 16.79 -14.83
C ASN A 209 -5.46 16.94 -13.41
N THR A 210 -6.21 15.94 -12.94
CA THR A 210 -6.77 15.93 -11.59
C THR A 210 -5.66 15.94 -10.53
N PHE A 211 -4.58 15.18 -10.72
CA PHE A 211 -3.39 15.25 -9.87
C PHE A 211 -2.76 16.66 -9.89
N GLN A 212 -2.58 17.26 -11.07
CA GLN A 212 -2.04 18.63 -11.14
C GLN A 212 -2.94 19.63 -10.40
N GLU A 213 -4.25 19.55 -10.57
CA GLU A 213 -5.25 20.40 -9.92
C GLU A 213 -5.28 20.25 -8.39
N PHE A 214 -5.03 19.04 -7.87
CA PHE A 214 -4.97 18.80 -6.42
C PHE A 214 -3.65 19.28 -5.79
N TYR A 215 -2.54 19.22 -6.54
CA TYR A 215 -1.21 19.50 -6.02
C TYR A 215 -0.67 20.91 -6.38
N LYS A 216 -1.35 21.67 -7.25
CA LYS A 216 -1.00 23.07 -7.58
C LYS A 216 -1.13 24.05 -6.40
N GLY A 217 -1.83 23.66 -5.33
CA GLY A 217 -1.92 24.43 -4.07
C GLY A 217 -3.18 25.28 -3.93
N ASP A 218 -4.13 25.09 -4.83
CA ASP A 218 -5.47 25.65 -4.74
C ASP A 218 -6.35 24.80 -3.80
N VAL A 219 -7.06 25.46 -2.89
CA VAL A 219 -7.93 24.83 -1.89
C VAL A 219 -9.41 24.94 -2.23
N THR A 220 -9.75 25.72 -3.27
CA THR A 220 -11.14 25.88 -3.71
C THR A 220 -11.70 24.54 -4.16
N PRO A 221 -12.97 24.20 -3.88
CA PRO A 221 -13.53 22.92 -4.31
C PRO A 221 -13.38 22.68 -5.82
N TYR A 222 -12.82 21.54 -6.21
CA TYR A 222 -12.61 21.15 -7.60
C TYR A 222 -13.89 20.56 -8.19
N LYS A 223 -14.14 20.82 -9.48
CA LYS A 223 -15.31 20.32 -10.22
C LYS A 223 -14.87 19.23 -11.20
N PRO A 224 -15.03 17.94 -10.87
CA PRO A 224 -14.58 16.81 -11.71
C PRO A 224 -15.58 16.49 -12.85
N ASN A 225 -16.10 17.50 -13.55
CA ASN A 225 -17.12 17.32 -14.60
C ASN A 225 -16.60 16.51 -15.78
N ARG A 226 -15.32 16.70 -16.15
CA ARG A 226 -14.68 15.98 -17.25
C ARG A 226 -14.42 14.53 -16.90
N PHE A 227 -13.92 14.26 -15.68
CA PHE A 227 -13.77 12.89 -15.19
C PHE A 227 -15.10 12.12 -15.23
N LEU A 228 -16.18 12.72 -14.72
CA LEU A 228 -17.53 12.15 -14.75
C LEU A 228 -17.97 11.82 -16.19
N ASN A 229 -17.84 12.78 -17.11
CA ASN A 229 -18.24 12.60 -18.51
C ASN A 229 -17.48 11.45 -19.19
N LEU A 230 -16.18 11.32 -18.93
CA LEU A 230 -15.37 10.24 -19.47
C LEU A 230 -15.81 8.87 -18.95
N VAL A 231 -16.04 8.74 -17.65
CA VAL A 231 -16.52 7.47 -17.08
C VAL A 231 -17.89 7.11 -17.65
N TRP A 232 -18.83 8.06 -17.74
CA TRP A 232 -20.15 7.81 -18.34
C TRP A 232 -20.08 7.38 -19.82
N THR A 233 -19.15 7.93 -20.57
CA THR A 233 -18.96 7.59 -21.99
C THR A 233 -18.48 6.14 -22.15
N HIS A 234 -17.57 5.70 -21.28
CA HIS A 234 -16.93 4.38 -21.36
C HIS A 234 -17.61 3.28 -20.52
N ALA A 235 -18.41 3.66 -19.51
CA ALA A 235 -19.17 2.78 -18.62
C ALA A 235 -20.64 3.25 -18.59
N ARG A 236 -21.36 2.99 -19.69
CA ARG A 236 -22.73 3.50 -19.90
C ARG A 236 -23.76 3.04 -18.86
N HIS A 237 -23.53 1.92 -18.18
CA HIS A 237 -24.42 1.44 -17.10
C HIS A 237 -24.40 2.36 -15.87
N LEU A 238 -23.31 3.12 -15.67
CA LEU A 238 -23.19 4.13 -14.61
C LEU A 238 -23.58 5.54 -15.08
N ALA A 239 -23.95 5.69 -16.36
CA ALA A 239 -24.30 6.98 -16.92
C ALA A 239 -25.72 7.37 -16.49
N GLY A 240 -25.83 8.53 -15.86
CA GLY A 240 -27.12 9.05 -15.41
C GLY A 240 -26.96 9.94 -14.18
N TYR A 241 -28.01 10.68 -13.85
CA TYR A 241 -28.05 11.52 -12.65
C TYR A 241 -28.46 10.74 -11.38
N GLU A 242 -28.60 9.42 -11.48
CA GLU A 242 -29.01 8.55 -10.38
C GLU A 242 -27.88 8.30 -9.39
N GLN A 243 -28.26 7.90 -8.17
CA GLN A 243 -27.30 7.45 -7.17
C GLN A 243 -26.76 6.08 -7.60
N GLN A 244 -25.45 5.89 -7.49
CA GLN A 244 -24.76 4.66 -7.89
C GLN A 244 -23.92 4.15 -6.73
N ASP A 245 -23.60 2.86 -6.81
CA ASP A 245 -22.72 2.24 -5.82
C ASP A 245 -21.25 2.65 -6.03
N ALA A 246 -20.59 3.02 -4.93
CA ALA A 246 -19.20 3.48 -4.98
C ALA A 246 -18.20 2.36 -5.35
N HIS A 247 -18.48 1.11 -4.99
CA HIS A 247 -17.65 -0.04 -5.39
C HIS A 247 -17.79 -0.29 -6.89
N GLU A 248 -19.01 -0.31 -7.42
CA GLU A 248 -19.25 -0.48 -8.86
C GLU A 248 -18.55 0.63 -9.68
N PHE A 249 -18.66 1.89 -9.23
CA PHE A 249 -17.93 2.99 -9.86
C PHE A 249 -16.41 2.83 -9.78
N PHE A 250 -15.87 2.35 -8.65
CA PHE A 250 -14.45 2.10 -8.50
C PHE A 250 -13.93 1.06 -9.49
N ILE A 251 -14.62 -0.08 -9.60
CA ILE A 251 -14.25 -1.15 -10.53
C ILE A 251 -14.36 -0.67 -11.97
N ALA A 252 -15.44 0.02 -12.35
CA ALA A 252 -15.58 0.58 -13.69
C ALA A 252 -14.50 1.63 -14.01
N ALA A 253 -14.13 2.48 -13.05
CA ALA A 253 -13.06 3.45 -13.24
C ALA A 253 -11.70 2.77 -13.44
N LEU A 254 -11.39 1.73 -12.65
CA LEU A 254 -10.16 0.95 -12.82
C LEU A 254 -10.10 0.25 -14.18
N ASP A 255 -11.21 -0.31 -14.66
CA ASP A 255 -11.29 -0.91 -16.00
C ASP A 255 -10.96 0.10 -17.11
N VAL A 256 -11.58 1.28 -17.04
CA VAL A 256 -11.32 2.35 -18.03
C VAL A 256 -9.87 2.85 -17.94
N LEU A 257 -9.31 2.99 -16.74
CA LEU A 257 -7.90 3.36 -16.54
C LEU A 257 -6.96 2.29 -17.08
N HIS A 258 -7.23 1.00 -16.82
CA HIS A 258 -6.47 -0.13 -17.33
C HIS A 258 -6.45 -0.10 -18.86
N ARG A 259 -7.62 0.03 -19.51
CA ARG A 259 -7.73 0.12 -20.99
C ARG A 259 -6.99 1.32 -21.58
N HIS A 260 -6.98 2.46 -20.90
CA HIS A 260 -6.31 3.68 -21.36
C HIS A 260 -4.83 3.78 -20.99
N SER A 261 -4.31 2.82 -20.21
CA SER A 261 -2.89 2.80 -19.82
C SER A 261 -1.94 2.44 -20.97
N GLY A 262 -2.46 1.90 -22.07
CA GLY A 262 -1.70 1.62 -23.31
C GLY A 262 -0.85 0.34 -23.26
N SER A 263 -0.97 -0.48 -22.23
CA SER A 263 -0.27 -1.77 -22.14
C SER A 263 -0.98 -2.83 -22.97
N SER A 264 -0.36 -3.26 -24.07
CA SER A 264 -0.75 -4.47 -24.78
C SER A 264 -0.50 -5.68 -23.89
N SER A 265 -1.53 -6.48 -23.60
CA SER A 265 -1.36 -7.84 -23.10
C SER A 265 -0.33 -8.56 -24.00
N LEU A 266 0.74 -9.12 -23.42
CA LEU A 266 1.69 -9.87 -24.22
C LEU A 266 0.95 -11.05 -24.89
N PRO A 267 1.14 -11.30 -26.20
CA PRO A 267 0.46 -12.41 -26.90
C PRO A 267 0.77 -13.80 -26.31
N SER A 268 1.79 -13.91 -25.45
CA SER A 268 2.15 -15.12 -24.72
C SER A 268 1.42 -15.33 -23.39
N MET A 269 0.82 -14.29 -22.79
CA MET A 269 0.11 -14.35 -21.50
C MET A 269 -1.09 -13.37 -21.49
N PRO A 270 -2.28 -13.79 -21.97
CA PRO A 270 -3.44 -12.90 -22.07
C PRO A 270 -3.96 -12.34 -20.73
N ASN A 271 -3.58 -12.93 -19.60
CA ASN A 271 -4.00 -12.53 -18.25
C ASN A 271 -2.93 -11.71 -17.49
N GLU A 272 -1.86 -11.28 -18.15
CA GLU A 272 -0.80 -10.49 -17.51
C GLU A 272 -0.56 -9.18 -18.27
N CYS A 273 -0.94 -8.06 -17.64
CA CYS A 273 -0.72 -6.72 -18.15
C CYS A 273 0.24 -5.98 -17.21
N ASN A 274 1.23 -5.31 -17.78
CA ASN A 274 2.25 -4.56 -17.05
C ASN A 274 1.89 -3.08 -16.88
N CYS A 275 0.59 -2.75 -16.91
CA CYS A 275 0.17 -1.38 -16.72
C CYS A 275 0.28 -0.94 -15.26
N ILE A 276 0.29 0.38 -15.05
CA ILE A 276 0.35 0.97 -13.72
C ILE A 276 -0.84 0.56 -12.84
N ILE A 277 -2.02 0.34 -13.43
CA ILE A 277 -3.22 -0.08 -12.69
C ILE A 277 -3.04 -1.50 -12.18
N ASP A 278 -2.57 -2.42 -13.02
CA ASP A 278 -2.34 -3.81 -12.63
C ASP A 278 -1.20 -3.93 -11.63
N TRP A 279 -0.14 -3.13 -11.80
CA TRP A 279 0.96 -3.10 -10.84
C TRP A 279 0.51 -2.65 -9.44
N ILE A 280 -0.48 -1.74 -9.36
CA ILE A 280 -0.93 -1.17 -8.09
C ILE A 280 -2.05 -2.01 -7.46
N PHE A 281 -3.09 -2.32 -8.22
CA PHE A 281 -4.36 -2.84 -7.69
C PHE A 281 -4.57 -4.33 -7.98
N THR A 282 -3.87 -4.92 -8.95
CA THR A 282 -4.13 -6.33 -9.32
C THR A 282 -3.40 -7.28 -8.38
N GLY A 283 -4.18 -8.07 -7.63
CA GLY A 283 -3.73 -9.26 -6.94
C GLY A 283 -4.06 -10.53 -7.73
N LYS A 284 -3.56 -11.69 -7.28
CA LYS A 284 -3.93 -13.00 -7.82
C LYS A 284 -4.53 -13.87 -6.72
N LEU A 285 -5.74 -14.34 -6.94
CA LEU A 285 -6.46 -15.25 -6.06
C LEU A 285 -6.26 -16.68 -6.54
N GLN A 286 -5.92 -17.59 -5.65
CA GLN A 286 -5.83 -19.02 -5.93
C GLN A 286 -7.09 -19.71 -5.40
N SER A 287 -7.82 -20.39 -6.29
CA SER A 287 -8.98 -21.20 -5.95
C SER A 287 -8.63 -22.68 -6.11
N ASP A 288 -8.64 -23.42 -5.00
CA ASP A 288 -8.38 -24.85 -4.97
C ASP A 288 -9.68 -25.63 -4.81
N LEU A 289 -9.96 -26.52 -5.75
CA LEU A 289 -11.06 -27.47 -5.71
C LEU A 289 -10.52 -28.83 -5.31
N THR A 290 -10.91 -29.32 -4.13
CA THR A 290 -10.52 -30.62 -3.61
C THR A 290 -11.65 -31.62 -3.78
N CYS A 291 -11.41 -32.67 -4.56
CA CYS A 291 -12.37 -33.76 -4.74
C CYS A 291 -12.56 -34.56 -3.44
N SER A 292 -13.81 -34.75 -3.01
CA SER A 292 -14.11 -35.48 -1.76
C SER A 292 -13.80 -36.97 -1.80
N ILE A 293 -13.65 -37.58 -3.00
CA ILE A 293 -13.33 -39.01 -3.15
C ILE A 293 -11.82 -39.25 -3.24
N CYS A 294 -11.16 -38.73 -4.28
CA CYS A 294 -9.74 -39.01 -4.52
C CYS A 294 -8.77 -37.99 -3.91
N GLY A 295 -9.27 -36.92 -3.27
CA GLY A 295 -8.42 -35.86 -2.69
C GLY A 295 -7.59 -35.08 -3.71
N CYS A 296 -7.86 -35.26 -5.01
CA CYS A 296 -7.16 -34.53 -6.07
C CYS A 296 -7.53 -33.05 -5.98
N VAL A 297 -6.53 -32.18 -6.01
CA VAL A 297 -6.69 -30.73 -5.98
C VAL A 297 -6.54 -30.17 -7.39
N SER A 298 -7.54 -29.42 -7.84
CA SER A 298 -7.47 -28.60 -9.05
C SER A 298 -7.36 -27.14 -8.67
N THR A 299 -6.34 -26.45 -9.19
CA THR A 299 -6.02 -25.07 -8.81
C THR A 299 -6.26 -24.14 -10.00
N THR A 300 -7.08 -23.11 -9.81
CA THR A 300 -7.23 -21.98 -10.74
C THR A 300 -6.66 -20.71 -10.12
N VAL A 301 -6.12 -19.81 -10.95
CA VAL A 301 -5.55 -18.54 -10.49
C VAL A 301 -6.18 -17.40 -11.27
N ASP A 302 -6.90 -16.54 -10.56
CA ASP A 302 -7.71 -15.48 -11.15
C ASP A 302 -7.23 -14.11 -10.63
N PRO A 303 -7.07 -13.09 -11.50
CA PRO A 303 -6.74 -11.74 -11.07
C PRO A 303 -7.94 -11.08 -10.36
N PHE A 304 -7.66 -10.18 -9.43
CA PHE A 304 -8.68 -9.38 -8.74
C PHE A 304 -8.20 -7.94 -8.48
N TRP A 305 -9.11 -6.98 -8.43
CA TRP A 305 -8.84 -5.59 -8.00
C TRP A 305 -9.31 -5.29 -6.58
N ASP A 306 -10.25 -6.08 -6.06
CA ASP A 306 -10.80 -5.95 -4.72
C ASP A 306 -11.05 -7.31 -4.07
N ILE A 307 -11.17 -7.29 -2.73
CA ILE A 307 -11.58 -8.43 -1.93
C ILE A 307 -12.91 -8.08 -1.29
N SER A 308 -13.99 -8.63 -1.84
CA SER A 308 -15.35 -8.43 -1.36
C SER A 308 -15.69 -9.43 -0.23
N LEU A 309 -15.81 -8.93 1.00
CA LEU A 309 -15.97 -9.68 2.24
C LEU A 309 -17.42 -9.69 2.72
N ASP A 310 -17.91 -10.86 3.10
CA ASP A 310 -19.24 -11.01 3.68
C ASP A 310 -19.25 -10.52 5.15
N VAL A 311 -20.26 -9.73 5.51
CA VAL A 311 -20.35 -9.06 6.82
C VAL A 311 -21.50 -9.58 7.69
N ALA A 312 -22.17 -10.65 7.24
CA ALA A 312 -23.30 -11.21 7.93
C ALA A 312 -22.88 -11.88 9.24
N GLN A 313 -23.49 -11.45 10.35
CA GLN A 313 -23.17 -11.96 11.68
C GLN A 313 -23.48 -13.46 11.81
N GLU A 314 -24.51 -13.94 11.11
CA GLU A 314 -24.84 -15.37 10.99
C GLU A 314 -23.76 -16.18 10.25
N VAL A 315 -23.03 -15.53 9.33
CA VAL A 315 -21.96 -16.15 8.53
C VAL A 315 -20.62 -16.12 9.25
N LEU A 316 -20.41 -15.14 10.13
CA LEU A 316 -19.17 -14.91 10.87
C LEU A 316 -19.14 -15.55 12.25
N LEU A 317 -20.30 -15.78 12.89
CA LEU A 317 -20.39 -16.49 14.16
C LEU A 317 -20.60 -18.00 13.92
N SER A 318 -19.55 -18.79 14.14
CA SER A 318 -19.69 -20.24 14.29
C SER A 318 -20.44 -20.57 15.60
N PRO A 319 -21.23 -21.66 15.70
CA PRO A 319 -22.02 -21.97 16.90
C PRO A 319 -21.21 -22.35 18.17
N SER A 320 -19.88 -22.27 18.15
CA SER A 320 -19.00 -22.87 19.16
C SER A 320 -18.48 -21.91 20.26
N SER A 321 -18.90 -20.65 20.30
CA SER A 321 -18.51 -19.70 21.36
C SER A 321 -19.66 -19.41 22.34
N SER A 322 -19.91 -20.38 23.21
CA SER A 322 -20.74 -20.25 24.42
C SER A 322 -20.02 -19.46 25.53
N SER A 323 -19.66 -18.20 25.26
CA SER A 323 -19.18 -17.29 26.31
C SER A 323 -19.78 -15.89 26.08
N GLY A 324 -20.65 -15.49 27.01
CA GLY A 324 -21.57 -14.35 26.92
C GLY A 324 -20.94 -12.94 26.95
N SER A 325 -19.91 -12.69 26.15
CA SER A 325 -19.48 -11.34 25.77
C SER A 325 -19.77 -11.12 24.28
N PRO A 326 -20.31 -9.96 23.85
CA PRO A 326 -20.48 -9.67 22.44
C PRO A 326 -19.09 -9.62 21.78
N HIS A 327 -18.72 -10.70 21.08
CA HIS A 327 -17.48 -10.76 20.33
C HIS A 327 -17.54 -9.71 19.22
N GLN A 328 -16.64 -8.72 19.28
CA GLN A 328 -16.58 -7.68 18.27
C GLN A 328 -15.91 -8.25 17.01
N ILE A 329 -16.65 -8.28 15.91
CA ILE A 329 -16.16 -8.78 14.61
C ILE A 329 -15.05 -7.87 14.08
N THR A 330 -13.93 -8.47 13.69
CA THR A 330 -12.78 -7.78 13.09
C THR A 330 -12.68 -8.02 11.58
N LEU A 331 -11.89 -7.18 10.89
CA LEU A 331 -11.59 -7.36 9.47
C LEU A 331 -10.82 -8.68 9.23
N GLU A 332 -9.95 -9.03 10.16
CA GLU A 332 -9.20 -10.27 10.17
C GLU A 332 -10.13 -11.49 10.24
N ASP A 333 -11.19 -11.45 11.05
CA ASP A 333 -12.20 -12.52 11.11
C ASP A 333 -12.90 -12.69 9.75
N CYS A 334 -13.23 -11.58 9.09
CA CYS A 334 -13.84 -11.60 7.76
C CYS A 334 -12.89 -12.21 6.71
N LEU A 335 -11.59 -11.89 6.79
CA LEU A 335 -10.57 -12.45 5.90
C LEU A 335 -10.31 -13.93 6.18
N HIS A 336 -10.31 -14.34 7.45
CA HIS A 336 -10.25 -15.76 7.81
C HIS A 336 -11.43 -16.52 7.22
N ARG A 337 -12.65 -15.99 7.37
CA ARG A 337 -13.86 -16.58 6.77
C ARG A 337 -13.79 -16.66 5.25
N TYR A 338 -13.21 -15.67 4.60
CA TYR A 338 -13.04 -15.62 3.14
C TYR A 338 -12.12 -16.72 2.61
N ILE A 339 -11.10 -17.13 3.36
CA ILE A 339 -10.17 -18.21 2.98
C ILE A 339 -10.57 -19.60 3.54
N MET A 340 -11.67 -19.69 4.29
CA MET A 340 -12.14 -20.96 4.82
C MET A 340 -12.63 -21.87 3.68
N PRO A 341 -12.34 -23.18 3.72
CA PRO A 341 -12.91 -24.13 2.79
C PRO A 341 -14.43 -24.15 2.90
N GLU A 342 -15.12 -24.08 1.77
CA GLU A 342 -16.58 -24.21 1.66
C GLU A 342 -16.96 -25.43 0.84
N HIS A 343 -18.02 -26.12 1.26
CA HIS A 343 -18.56 -27.26 0.53
C HIS A 343 -19.55 -26.77 -0.52
N LEU A 344 -19.32 -27.09 -1.80
CA LEU A 344 -20.15 -26.60 -2.91
C LEU A 344 -21.55 -27.26 -2.95
N GLY A 345 -21.77 -28.33 -2.19
CA GLY A 345 -23.04 -29.03 -2.10
C GLY A 345 -23.39 -29.84 -3.35
N SER A 346 -24.53 -30.54 -3.29
CA SER A 346 -24.97 -31.50 -4.30
C SER A 346 -25.39 -30.88 -5.64
N ASN A 347 -25.68 -29.57 -5.67
CA ASN A 347 -26.14 -28.85 -6.86
C ASN A 347 -24.99 -28.32 -7.73
N ALA A 348 -23.76 -28.34 -7.23
CA ALA A 348 -22.57 -27.82 -7.93
C ALA A 348 -21.46 -28.88 -8.02
N LYS A 349 -21.83 -30.12 -8.36
CA LYS A 349 -20.88 -31.22 -8.57
C LYS A 349 -19.97 -30.90 -9.76
N THR A 350 -18.67 -31.09 -9.57
CA THR A 350 -17.66 -30.85 -10.61
C THR A 350 -17.07 -32.17 -11.08
N LYS A 351 -16.81 -32.29 -12.39
CA LYS A 351 -16.15 -33.48 -12.94
C LYS A 351 -14.68 -33.49 -12.49
N CYS A 352 -14.31 -34.49 -11.71
CA CYS A 352 -12.93 -34.64 -11.27
C CYS A 352 -12.03 -35.13 -12.42
N ALA A 353 -10.90 -34.48 -12.67
CA ALA A 353 -9.96 -34.89 -13.73
C ALA A 353 -9.27 -36.25 -13.47
N ARG A 354 -9.20 -36.70 -12.20
CA ARG A 354 -8.57 -37.98 -11.83
C ARG A 354 -9.60 -39.11 -11.72
N CYS A 355 -10.70 -38.84 -11.03
CA CYS A 355 -11.76 -39.82 -10.80
C CYS A 355 -12.72 -39.94 -12.01
N GLU A 356 -12.70 -38.96 -12.93
CA GLU A 356 -13.60 -38.79 -14.08
C GLU A 356 -15.11 -38.77 -13.78
N THR A 357 -15.50 -38.82 -12.49
CA THR A 357 -16.87 -38.73 -12.02
C THR A 357 -17.25 -37.32 -11.56
N TYR A 358 -18.56 -37.03 -11.56
CA TYR A 358 -19.11 -35.79 -11.03
C TYR A 358 -19.35 -35.94 -9.53
N GLU A 359 -18.48 -35.31 -8.75
CA GLU A 359 -18.49 -35.44 -7.30
C GLU A 359 -18.61 -34.10 -6.61
N GLU A 360 -19.03 -34.17 -5.35
CA GLU A 360 -18.93 -33.03 -4.45
C GLU A 360 -17.46 -32.68 -4.25
N SER A 361 -17.20 -31.38 -4.10
CA SER A 361 -15.86 -30.85 -3.95
C SER A 361 -15.88 -29.71 -2.95
N THR A 362 -14.79 -29.58 -2.20
CA THR A 362 -14.56 -28.46 -1.30
C THR A 362 -13.75 -27.40 -2.05
N LYS A 363 -14.26 -26.17 -2.08
CA LYS A 363 -13.57 -25.02 -2.66
C LYS A 363 -12.87 -24.25 -1.56
N GLN A 364 -11.62 -23.87 -1.77
CA GLN A 364 -10.89 -23.00 -0.85
C GLN A 364 -10.18 -21.87 -1.63
N LEU A 365 -10.31 -20.65 -1.13
CA LEU A 365 -9.63 -19.48 -1.68
C LEU A 365 -8.39 -19.13 -0.86
N THR A 366 -7.31 -18.72 -1.52
CA THR A 366 -6.10 -18.15 -0.88
C THR A 366 -5.48 -17.06 -1.73
N LEU A 367 -4.75 -16.13 -1.12
CA LEU A 367 -4.10 -15.04 -1.86
C LEU A 367 -2.75 -15.51 -2.40
N LYS A 368 -2.63 -15.69 -3.73
CA LYS A 368 -1.39 -16.08 -4.41
C LYS A 368 -0.40 -14.92 -4.42
N THR A 369 -0.88 -13.77 -4.89
CA THR A 369 -0.11 -12.52 -5.01
C THR A 369 -0.94 -11.40 -4.42
N LEU A 370 -0.34 -10.61 -3.53
CA LEU A 370 -1.00 -9.46 -2.90
C LEU A 370 -0.76 -8.18 -3.74
N PRO A 371 -1.77 -7.33 -3.95
CA PRO A 371 -1.62 -6.07 -4.67
C PRO A 371 -0.86 -5.02 -3.84
N MET A 372 -0.25 -4.03 -4.47
CA MET A 372 0.42 -2.93 -3.74
C MET A 372 -0.58 -2.08 -2.95
N VAL A 373 -1.80 -1.94 -3.47
CA VAL A 373 -2.95 -1.34 -2.80
C VAL A 373 -4.08 -2.35 -2.78
N ALA A 374 -4.46 -2.79 -1.58
CA ALA A 374 -5.60 -3.66 -1.37
C ALA A 374 -6.87 -2.82 -1.13
N CYS A 375 -7.93 -3.13 -1.85
CA CYS A 375 -9.28 -2.63 -1.61
C CYS A 375 -10.12 -3.74 -0.97
N PHE A 376 -10.57 -3.53 0.27
CA PHE A 376 -11.56 -4.41 0.90
C PHE A 376 -12.94 -3.79 0.77
N HIS A 377 -13.84 -4.52 0.12
CA HIS A 377 -15.24 -4.16 0.00
C HIS A 377 -16.03 -4.95 1.05
N LEU A 378 -16.62 -4.24 2.01
CA LEU A 378 -17.51 -4.85 3.01
C LEU A 378 -18.92 -4.94 2.42
N LYS A 379 -19.37 -6.15 2.05
CA LYS A 379 -20.66 -6.38 1.38
C LYS A 379 -21.83 -6.10 2.32
N ARG A 380 -22.18 -4.83 2.49
CA ARG A 380 -23.25 -4.38 3.41
C ARG A 380 -24.65 -4.43 2.80
N PHE A 381 -24.75 -4.83 1.54
CA PHE A 381 -25.99 -4.83 0.79
C PHE A 381 -26.27 -6.25 0.33
N GLU A 382 -27.33 -6.85 0.87
CA GLU A 382 -27.77 -8.18 0.49
C GLU A 382 -29.13 -8.10 -0.20
N HIS A 383 -29.26 -8.78 -1.34
CA HIS A 383 -30.49 -8.87 -2.10
C HIS A 383 -31.14 -10.23 -1.86
N SER A 384 -31.87 -10.37 -0.75
CA SER A 384 -32.71 -11.55 -0.54
C SER A 384 -34.03 -11.39 -1.26
N HIS A 385 -34.61 -12.48 -1.78
CA HIS A 385 -35.86 -12.50 -2.55
C HIS A 385 -37.08 -11.87 -1.84
N LYS A 386 -37.00 -11.59 -0.53
CA LYS A 386 -38.09 -11.00 0.25
C LYS A 386 -37.74 -9.69 0.97
N ASP A 387 -36.45 -9.41 1.20
CA ASP A 387 -36.03 -8.22 1.96
C ASP A 387 -34.73 -7.64 1.39
N ARG A 388 -34.76 -6.32 1.15
CA ARG A 388 -33.58 -5.49 0.89
C ARG A 388 -33.15 -4.91 2.24
N LYS A 389 -32.10 -5.47 2.86
CA LYS A 389 -31.57 -4.96 4.13
C LYS A 389 -30.11 -4.47 4.01
N LYS A 390 -29.86 -3.26 4.53
CA LYS A 390 -28.49 -2.78 4.78
C LYS A 390 -27.96 -3.40 6.08
N MET A 391 -26.74 -3.90 6.03
CA MET A 391 -26.04 -4.45 7.19
C MET A 391 -25.27 -3.35 7.92
N ASP A 392 -25.80 -2.93 9.06
CA ASP A 392 -25.15 -1.94 9.94
C ASP A 392 -24.15 -2.57 10.93
N THR A 393 -23.82 -3.86 10.78
CA THR A 393 -22.86 -4.59 11.61
C THR A 393 -21.53 -3.84 11.66
N LYS A 394 -21.09 -3.49 12.87
CA LYS A 394 -19.82 -2.78 13.06
C LYS A 394 -18.66 -3.76 12.95
N ILE A 395 -17.82 -3.56 11.94
CA ILE A 395 -16.58 -4.32 11.74
C ILE A 395 -15.41 -3.44 12.17
N LYS A 396 -14.58 -3.96 13.07
CA LYS A 396 -13.37 -3.27 13.50
C LYS A 396 -12.24 -3.58 12.53
N TYR A 397 -11.72 -2.56 11.85
CA TYR A 397 -10.54 -2.68 11.00
C TYR A 397 -9.35 -1.95 11.64
N PRO A 398 -8.14 -2.54 11.64
CA PRO A 398 -6.97 -1.93 12.25
C PRO A 398 -6.33 -0.90 11.31
N GLN A 399 -5.55 0.04 11.86
CA GLN A 399 -4.73 0.93 11.01
C GLN A 399 -3.67 0.14 10.23
N PHE A 400 -3.12 -0.92 10.82
CA PHE A 400 -2.14 -1.80 10.19
C PHE A 400 -2.65 -3.23 10.19
N ILE A 401 -2.53 -3.91 9.05
CA ILE A 401 -2.93 -5.32 8.91
C ILE A 401 -1.77 -6.14 8.33
N ASP A 402 -1.56 -7.34 8.86
CA ASP A 402 -0.61 -8.31 8.29
C ASP A 402 -1.37 -9.29 7.41
N MET A 403 -1.07 -9.27 6.10
CA MET A 403 -1.73 -10.13 5.13
C MET A 403 -1.08 -11.52 5.00
N THR A 404 0.06 -11.75 5.66
CA THR A 404 0.82 -13.02 5.58
C THR A 404 -0.04 -14.26 5.84
N PRO A 405 -0.91 -14.30 6.89
CA PRO A 405 -1.69 -15.49 7.22
C PRO A 405 -2.66 -15.94 6.11
N PHE A 406 -3.06 -15.02 5.23
CA PHE A 406 -4.05 -15.26 4.18
C PHE A 406 -3.42 -15.66 2.83
N THR A 407 -2.08 -15.79 2.78
CA THR A 407 -1.37 -16.13 1.55
C THR A 407 -1.25 -17.63 1.31
N ALA A 408 -1.28 -18.04 0.03
CA ALA A 408 -1.08 -19.45 -0.37
C ALA A 408 0.26 -20.00 0.15
N SER A 409 1.33 -19.19 0.08
CA SER A 409 2.67 -19.58 0.54
C SER A 409 2.74 -19.87 2.05
N PHE A 410 1.93 -19.16 2.86
CA PHE A 410 1.87 -19.41 4.30
C PHE A 410 1.18 -20.75 4.57
N ARG A 411 0.06 -21.01 3.91
CA ARG A 411 -0.67 -22.29 4.02
C ARG A 411 0.19 -23.49 3.64
N GLU A 412 0.94 -23.40 2.54
CA GLU A 412 1.85 -24.47 2.09
C GLU A 412 2.94 -24.76 3.13
N ARG A 413 3.52 -23.72 3.76
CA ARG A 413 4.50 -23.89 4.84
C ARG A 413 3.87 -24.51 6.10
N SER A 414 2.67 -24.10 6.47
CA SER A 414 1.96 -24.64 7.65
C SER A 414 1.56 -26.11 7.48
N ALA A 415 1.28 -26.56 6.25
CA ALA A 415 0.91 -27.95 5.97
C ALA A 415 2.12 -28.91 5.87
N GLY A 416 3.32 -28.40 5.56
CA GLY A 416 4.52 -29.20 5.29
C GLY A 416 5.59 -29.16 6.39
N ALA A 417 5.20 -29.15 7.67
CA ALA A 417 6.09 -28.94 8.82
C ALA A 417 7.25 -29.97 8.91
N SER A 418 8.39 -29.64 8.29
CA SER A 418 9.72 -30.00 8.78
C SER A 418 10.36 -28.73 9.31
N GLU A 419 10.51 -28.65 10.63
CA GLU A 419 11.08 -27.50 11.34
C GLU A 419 12.56 -27.33 10.97
N SER A 420 12.85 -26.51 9.96
CA SER A 420 14.20 -26.00 9.75
C SER A 420 14.37 -24.67 10.49
N GLN A 421 15.42 -24.55 11.30
CA GLN A 421 15.72 -23.35 12.12
C GLN A 421 15.95 -22.05 11.32
N ASN A 422 15.89 -22.10 9.99
CA ASN A 422 15.88 -20.93 9.08
C ASN A 422 14.50 -20.24 8.98
N SER A 423 13.45 -20.77 9.63
CA SER A 423 12.07 -20.25 9.57
C SER A 423 11.93 -18.84 10.14
N ILE A 424 12.50 -18.55 11.32
CA ILE A 424 12.17 -17.33 12.09
C ILE A 424 12.57 -16.05 11.35
N VAL A 425 13.76 -16.01 10.72
CA VAL A 425 14.23 -14.82 9.98
C VAL A 425 13.44 -14.63 8.69
N THR A 426 13.15 -15.72 7.99
CA THR A 426 12.35 -15.71 6.75
C THR A 426 10.91 -15.28 7.04
N ASP A 427 10.32 -15.75 8.14
CA ASP A 427 8.99 -15.37 8.59
C ASP A 427 8.92 -13.89 9.01
N LEU A 428 9.93 -13.37 9.72
CA LEU A 428 9.97 -11.95 10.09
C LEU A 428 10.13 -11.03 8.87
N LEU A 429 10.95 -11.42 7.89
CA LEU A 429 11.09 -10.68 6.63
C LEU A 429 9.80 -10.73 5.80
N THR A 430 9.13 -11.88 5.77
CA THR A 430 7.87 -12.05 5.05
C THR A 430 6.73 -11.26 5.71
N LYS A 431 6.65 -11.26 7.04
CA LYS A 431 5.70 -10.46 7.82
C LYS A 431 5.86 -8.96 7.58
N ASN A 432 7.10 -8.46 7.55
CA ASN A 432 7.34 -7.05 7.24
C ASN A 432 6.95 -6.71 5.79
N ARG A 433 7.17 -7.62 4.83
CA ARG A 433 6.76 -7.39 3.44
C ARG A 433 5.26 -7.27 3.29
N ASN A 434 4.48 -8.17 3.90
CA ASN A 434 3.03 -8.21 3.72
C ASN A 434 2.26 -7.37 4.75
N LYS A 435 2.90 -6.37 5.36
CA LYS A 435 2.25 -5.41 6.24
C LYS A 435 1.63 -4.28 5.41
N TYR A 436 0.37 -4.00 5.68
CA TYR A 436 -0.45 -3.00 5.00
C TYR A 436 -0.87 -1.91 5.97
N GLU A 437 -1.02 -0.69 5.47
CA GLU A 437 -1.43 0.47 6.25
C GLU A 437 -2.63 1.17 5.60
N LEU A 438 -3.65 1.44 6.41
CA LEU A 438 -4.89 2.07 6.01
C LEU A 438 -4.63 3.53 5.62
N PHE A 439 -5.12 3.94 4.45
CA PHE A 439 -4.99 5.34 4.01
C PHE A 439 -6.29 5.97 3.51
N ALA A 440 -7.29 5.18 3.12
CA ALA A 440 -8.60 5.70 2.80
C ALA A 440 -9.73 4.80 3.31
N VAL A 441 -10.82 5.40 3.79
CA VAL A 441 -12.04 4.70 4.22
C VAL A 441 -13.23 5.41 3.59
N VAL A 442 -14.00 4.71 2.76
CA VAL A 442 -15.28 5.21 2.25
C VAL A 442 -16.39 4.71 3.16
N ASN A 443 -17.30 5.59 3.55
CA ASN A 443 -18.47 5.28 4.35
C ASN A 443 -19.73 5.57 3.56
N HIS A 444 -20.79 4.81 3.84
CA HIS A 444 -22.11 5.02 3.27
C HIS A 444 -23.13 5.27 4.38
N LEU A 445 -23.70 6.48 4.39
CA LEU A 445 -24.75 6.89 5.31
C LEU A 445 -26.11 6.79 4.61
N GLY A 446 -27.14 6.26 5.28
CA GLY A 446 -28.46 6.08 4.68
C GLY A 446 -28.81 4.62 4.38
N THR A 447 -29.82 4.43 3.54
CA THR A 447 -30.45 3.15 3.18
C THR A 447 -29.90 2.61 1.86
N MET A 448 -30.27 1.39 1.44
CA MET A 448 -29.79 0.83 0.16
C MET A 448 -30.19 1.64 -1.08
N GLU A 449 -31.35 2.30 -1.06
CA GLU A 449 -31.89 3.01 -2.23
C GLU A 449 -31.57 4.51 -2.20
N SER A 450 -31.23 5.04 -1.02
CA SER A 450 -30.81 6.42 -0.88
C SER A 450 -29.81 6.59 0.24
N GLY A 451 -28.68 7.22 -0.10
CA GLY A 451 -27.66 7.52 0.87
C GLY A 451 -26.66 8.57 0.42
N HIS A 452 -25.62 8.72 1.23
CA HIS A 452 -24.55 9.69 1.05
C HIS A 452 -23.21 9.05 1.36
N TYR A 453 -22.28 9.15 0.42
CA TYR A 453 -20.93 8.67 0.60
C TYR A 453 -20.03 9.76 1.16
N THR A 454 -19.22 9.39 2.14
CA THR A 454 -18.15 10.25 2.68
C THR A 454 -16.84 9.47 2.71
N CYS A 455 -15.71 10.16 2.63
CA CYS A 455 -14.40 9.52 2.61
C CYS A 455 -13.50 10.07 3.72
N TYR A 456 -12.82 9.20 4.46
CA TYR A 456 -11.69 9.58 5.28
C TYR A 456 -10.40 9.31 4.52
N ILE A 457 -9.51 10.29 4.48
CA ILE A 457 -8.21 10.21 3.83
C ILE A 457 -7.11 10.49 4.84
N ARG A 458 -6.07 9.65 4.81
CA ARG A 458 -4.84 9.86 5.56
C ARG A 458 -3.88 10.68 4.72
N HIS A 459 -3.40 11.78 5.29
CA HIS A 459 -2.43 12.67 4.69
C HIS A 459 -1.12 12.67 5.49
N GLN A 460 -0.21 13.58 5.16
CA GLN A 460 1.10 13.72 5.78
C GLN A 460 1.02 13.74 7.31
N ARG A 461 2.04 13.16 7.95
CA ARG A 461 2.17 13.08 9.42
C ARG A 461 1.04 12.31 10.11
N ASN A 462 0.49 11.29 9.44
CA ASN A 462 -0.59 10.46 9.98
C ASN A 462 -1.83 11.26 10.41
N GLN A 463 -2.10 12.36 9.72
CA GLN A 463 -3.30 13.18 9.96
C GLN A 463 -4.44 12.68 9.09
N TRP A 464 -5.62 12.54 9.68
CA TRP A 464 -6.83 12.13 8.97
C TRP A 464 -7.72 13.32 8.66
N PHE A 465 -8.34 13.27 7.49
CA PHE A 465 -9.28 14.27 7.01
C PHE A 465 -10.56 13.59 6.52
N GLN A 466 -11.71 14.10 6.91
CA GLN A 466 -13.01 13.73 6.38
C GLN A 466 -13.31 14.63 5.16
N CYS A 467 -13.42 14.01 4.00
CA CYS A 467 -13.88 14.60 2.75
C CYS A 467 -15.38 14.29 2.60
N ASP A 468 -16.18 15.33 2.76
CA ASP A 468 -17.63 15.34 2.55
C ASP A 468 -17.92 16.32 1.40
N ASP A 469 -17.84 15.79 0.18
CA ASP A 469 -17.84 16.56 -1.07
C ASP A 469 -16.86 17.74 -0.99
N GLN A 470 -17.38 18.96 -0.98
CA GLN A 470 -16.62 20.21 -0.98
C GLN A 470 -15.98 20.52 0.38
N LYS A 471 -16.43 19.88 1.46
CA LYS A 471 -15.95 20.13 2.82
C LYS A 471 -14.87 19.11 3.18
N VAL A 472 -13.67 19.60 3.47
CA VAL A 472 -12.55 18.80 3.98
C VAL A 472 -12.25 19.23 5.41
N THR A 473 -12.38 18.32 6.37
CA THR A 473 -12.23 18.62 7.80
C THR A 473 -11.26 17.66 8.47
N LYS A 474 -10.39 18.17 9.34
CA LYS A 474 -9.45 17.31 10.08
C LYS A 474 -10.19 16.51 11.14
N VAL A 475 -9.86 15.22 11.26
CA VAL A 475 -10.47 14.31 12.23
C VAL A 475 -9.42 13.47 12.96
N PRO A 476 -9.69 13.03 14.21
CA PRO A 476 -8.79 12.15 14.94
C PRO A 476 -8.89 10.70 14.43
N THR A 477 -7.81 9.93 14.58
CA THR A 477 -7.69 8.55 14.08
C THR A 477 -8.78 7.64 14.67
N GLU A 478 -9.12 7.84 15.93
CA GLU A 478 -10.13 7.05 16.66
C GLU A 478 -11.49 7.14 15.97
N ARG A 479 -11.85 8.33 15.46
CA ARG A 479 -13.11 8.54 14.73
C ARG A 479 -13.13 7.71 13.44
N VAL A 480 -12.01 7.67 12.71
CA VAL A 480 -11.89 6.89 11.48
C VAL A 480 -11.98 5.40 11.76
N LEU A 481 -11.26 4.88 12.75
CA LEU A 481 -11.28 3.45 13.09
C LEU A 481 -12.60 2.98 13.71
N SER A 482 -13.39 3.93 14.24
CA SER A 482 -14.72 3.65 14.79
C SER A 482 -15.86 3.70 13.78
N SER A 483 -15.60 4.17 12.54
CA SER A 483 -16.62 4.31 11.51
C SER A 483 -17.06 2.97 10.93
N GLN A 484 -18.20 2.92 10.23
CA GLN A 484 -18.74 1.65 9.72
C GLN A 484 -17.80 1.02 8.68
N GLY A 485 -17.20 1.82 7.80
CA GLY A 485 -16.40 1.36 6.66
C GLY A 485 -17.28 0.64 5.62
N TYR A 486 -17.20 1.08 4.37
CA TYR A 486 -17.81 0.41 3.22
C TYR A 486 -16.72 -0.11 2.29
N LEU A 487 -15.81 0.78 1.87
CA LEU A 487 -14.56 0.41 1.20
C LEU A 487 -13.37 0.81 2.09
N LEU A 488 -12.41 -0.09 2.24
CA LEU A 488 -11.18 0.14 2.99
C LEU A 488 -9.98 0.00 2.06
N PHE A 489 -9.20 1.06 1.92
CA PHE A 489 -8.01 1.07 1.08
C PHE A 489 -6.75 1.03 1.94
N TYR A 490 -5.95 0.01 1.71
CA TYR A 490 -4.68 -0.20 2.37
C TYR A 490 -3.54 -0.22 1.34
N HIS A 491 -2.43 0.44 1.63
CA HIS A 491 -1.21 0.30 0.83
C HIS A 491 -0.17 -0.52 1.58
N LYS A 492 0.68 -1.25 0.85
CA LYS A 492 1.80 -1.98 1.42
C LYS A 492 2.77 -1.01 2.11
N CYS A 493 3.23 -1.33 3.32
CA CYS A 493 4.20 -0.52 4.07
C CYS A 493 5.59 -0.57 3.43
N HIS A 494 5.95 -1.75 2.92
CA HIS A 494 7.21 -2.00 2.25
C HIS A 494 6.91 -2.35 0.80
N ALA A 495 7.10 -1.37 -0.09
CA ALA A 495 7.01 -1.59 -1.52
C ALA A 495 8.11 -2.55 -1.97
N ASP A 496 7.71 -3.76 -2.35
CA ASP A 496 8.49 -4.59 -3.25
C ASP A 496 8.38 -3.92 -4.62
N TYR A 497 9.13 -2.82 -4.82
CA TYR A 497 9.43 -2.42 -6.18
C TYR A 497 10.09 -3.67 -6.80
N TYR A 498 9.51 -4.21 -7.86
CA TYR A 498 10.07 -5.29 -8.69
C TYR A 498 10.72 -4.72 -9.94
#